data_AF-A0A091N7U2-F1
#
_entry.id   AF-A0A091N7U2-F1
#
_cell.length_a   1.000
_cell.length_b   1.000
_cell.length_c   1.000
_cell.angle_alpha   90.00
_cell.angle_beta   90.00
_cell.angle_gamma   90.00
#
_symmetry.space_group_name_H-M   'P 1'
#
loop_
_entity.id
_entity.type
_entity.pdbx_description
1 polymer ?
#
loop_
_entity_poly.entity_id
_entity_poly.type
_entity_poly.pdbx_seq_one_letter_code
_entity_poly.pdbx_strand_id
1 'polypeptide(L)'
;AGCDHKVTSISGTITSPNWPDKYPSKKECTWAISTTPGHRVKLVGIGGWAALGYSPLSLTEHQQPLPSPPQTFSELDDAKASVLGRFCGAKEPEPIVSSGNKMFLKFVSDNSVQKKGFEATHTTVCGGQVRAEVKTKDLYSHAQFGDNNYPGGSDCEWVIMAEEGYGVELIFQTFEIEEEADCGYDYMELFDGYDGTAPRLGRFCGSG
;
A
#
# COMPACT_ATOMS: atom_id res chain seq x y z
N ALA A 1 12.59 15.20 20.96
CA ALA A 1 12.37 15.13 19.50
C ALA A 1 11.46 13.95 19.21
N GLY A 2 10.34 14.19 18.51
CA GLY A 2 9.46 13.13 17.98
C GLY A 2 10.10 12.44 16.79
N CYS A 3 9.58 11.26 16.42
CA CYS A 3 10.02 10.48 15.27
C CYS A 3 8.81 10.03 14.45
N ASP A 4 7.97 11.01 14.13
CA ASP A 4 6.82 10.87 13.24
C ASP A 4 7.23 11.29 11.83
N HIS A 5 7.00 10.42 10.87
CA HIS A 5 7.47 10.57 9.51
C HIS A 5 6.30 10.45 8.53
N LYS A 6 6.33 11.28 7.48
CA LYS A 6 5.41 11.18 6.33
C LYS A 6 6.20 10.72 5.12
N VAL A 7 5.73 9.65 4.47
CA VAL A 7 6.41 9.01 3.35
C VAL A 7 5.47 9.01 2.15
N THR A 8 5.85 9.73 1.10
CA THR A 8 5.07 9.88 -0.14
C THR A 8 5.80 9.39 -1.38
N SER A 9 7.04 8.92 -1.24
CA SER A 9 7.81 8.36 -2.36
C SER A 9 7.24 6.99 -2.77
N ILE A 10 7.25 6.69 -4.07
CA ILE A 10 6.79 5.40 -4.61
C ILE A 10 7.66 4.22 -4.19
N SER A 11 8.88 4.49 -3.72
CA SER A 11 9.77 3.50 -3.13
C SER A 11 10.75 4.16 -2.16
N GLY A 12 11.33 3.38 -1.28
CA GLY A 12 12.38 3.85 -0.37
C GLY A 12 12.62 2.89 0.79
N THR A 13 13.46 3.33 1.71
CA THR A 13 13.83 2.56 2.90
C THR A 13 13.39 3.30 4.16
N ILE A 14 12.83 2.54 5.10
CA ILE A 14 12.36 2.98 6.40
C ILE A 14 13.13 2.22 7.47
N THR A 15 13.66 2.93 8.45
CA THR A 15 14.49 2.32 9.49
C THR A 15 14.02 2.72 10.88
N SER A 16 14.24 1.84 11.86
CA SER A 16 14.17 2.23 13.27
C SER A 16 15.19 3.34 13.58
N PRO A 17 14.95 4.14 14.64
CA PRO A 17 15.91 5.15 15.05
C PRO A 17 17.29 4.58 15.29
N ASN A 18 18.33 5.31 14.87
CA ASN A 18 19.75 4.97 14.96
C ASN A 18 20.22 3.77 14.13
N TRP A 19 19.37 3.14 13.31
CA TRP A 19 19.80 2.04 12.44
C TRP A 19 21.09 2.39 11.65
N PRO A 20 22.11 1.52 11.60
CA PRO A 20 22.15 0.13 12.08
C PRO A 20 22.56 -0.05 13.56
N ASP A 21 22.77 1.03 14.30
CA ASP A 21 23.02 1.01 15.73
C ASP A 21 21.75 0.74 16.54
N LYS A 22 21.90 0.60 17.86
CA LYS A 22 20.78 0.26 18.73
C LYS A 22 19.76 1.38 18.82
N TYR A 23 18.47 1.04 18.69
CA TYR A 23 17.38 1.98 18.92
C TYR A 23 17.37 2.49 20.37
N PRO A 24 16.90 3.73 20.66
CA PRO A 24 16.79 4.21 22.03
C PRO A 24 15.65 3.53 22.81
N SER A 25 15.78 3.43 24.13
CA SER A 25 14.70 2.99 25.04
C SER A 25 13.56 4.01 25.11
N LYS A 26 12.33 3.58 25.44
CA LYS A 26 11.15 4.44 25.59
C LYS A 26 10.86 5.30 24.36
N LYS A 27 10.94 4.71 23.18
CA LYS A 27 10.65 5.39 21.92
C LYS A 27 9.39 4.85 21.30
N GLU A 28 8.59 5.78 20.80
CA GLU A 28 7.48 5.52 19.90
C GLU A 28 7.75 6.33 18.65
N CYS A 29 7.84 5.65 17.50
CA CYS A 29 8.06 6.26 16.20
C CYS A 29 7.01 5.77 15.22
N THR A 30 6.58 6.66 14.33
CA THR A 30 5.50 6.39 13.39
C THR A 30 5.87 6.79 11.98
N TRP A 31 5.37 6.04 11.00
CA TRP A 31 5.49 6.36 9.59
C TRP A 31 4.11 6.27 8.94
N ALA A 32 3.65 7.39 8.40
CA ALA A 32 2.46 7.48 7.57
C ALA A 32 2.89 7.39 6.10
N ILE A 33 2.70 6.21 5.50
CA ILE A 33 3.05 5.93 4.10
C ILE A 33 1.79 6.10 3.26
N SER A 34 1.85 6.95 2.25
CA SER A 34 0.75 7.15 1.30
C SER A 34 1.28 7.16 -0.12
N THR A 35 0.58 6.46 -1.01
CA THR A 35 0.93 6.37 -2.43
C THR A 35 -0.24 6.78 -3.33
N THR A 36 -0.06 6.65 -4.65
CA THR A 36 -1.04 6.97 -5.69
C THR A 36 -2.38 6.28 -5.39
N PRO A 37 -3.52 6.99 -5.48
CA PRO A 37 -4.84 6.38 -5.34
C PRO A 37 -5.00 5.15 -6.26
N GLY A 38 -5.69 4.13 -5.76
CA GLY A 38 -5.86 2.85 -6.46
C GLY A 38 -4.62 1.96 -6.49
N HIS A 39 -3.50 2.37 -5.89
CA HIS A 39 -2.35 1.50 -5.68
C HIS A 39 -2.27 1.04 -4.23
N ARG A 40 -1.39 0.08 -3.96
CA ARG A 40 -1.10 -0.45 -2.64
C ARG A 40 0.34 -0.20 -2.26
N VAL A 41 0.61 -0.19 -0.96
CA VAL A 41 1.94 -0.12 -0.39
C VAL A 41 2.38 -1.55 -0.08
N LYS A 42 3.51 -1.96 -0.65
CA LYS A 42 4.19 -3.22 -0.32
C LYS A 42 5.41 -2.92 0.53
N LEU A 43 5.51 -3.57 1.68
CA LEU A 43 6.66 -3.52 2.58
C LEU A 43 7.39 -4.87 2.53
N VAL A 44 8.70 -4.83 2.28
CA VAL A 44 9.58 -6.01 2.17
C VAL A 44 10.77 -5.82 3.08
N GLY A 45 11.35 -6.93 3.53
CA GLY A 45 12.69 -6.94 4.08
C GLY A 45 12.75 -6.20 5.39
N ILE A 46 11.97 -6.62 6.40
CA ILE A 46 12.10 -6.15 7.79
C ILE A 46 13.38 -6.80 8.35
N GLY A 47 14.53 -6.37 7.82
CA GLY A 47 15.80 -7.06 7.87
C GLY A 47 16.80 -6.32 8.75
N GLY A 48 17.04 -6.86 9.95
CA GLY A 48 18.07 -6.36 10.86
C GLY A 48 18.35 -7.24 12.07
N TRP A 49 18.02 -8.52 11.95
CA TRP A 49 17.87 -9.43 13.07
C TRP A 49 19.23 -9.92 13.57
N ALA A 50 19.77 -9.22 14.58
CA ALA A 50 20.68 -9.82 15.54
C ALA A 50 20.20 -9.52 16.96
N ALA A 51 19.80 -10.60 17.62
CA ALA A 51 19.54 -10.79 19.04
C ALA A 51 18.16 -10.39 19.59
N LEU A 52 17.45 -11.42 20.08
CA LEU A 52 16.44 -11.48 21.15
C LEU A 52 16.13 -10.15 21.87
N GLY A 53 15.06 -9.47 21.44
CA GLY A 53 14.43 -8.34 22.12
C GLY A 53 12.94 -8.25 21.74
N TYR A 54 12.07 -7.95 22.72
CA TYR A 54 10.60 -7.98 22.60
C TYR A 54 10.00 -6.60 22.25
N SER A 55 10.57 -5.85 21.30
CA SER A 55 9.97 -4.59 20.86
C SER A 55 8.99 -4.85 19.70
N PRO A 56 7.67 -4.61 19.88
CA PRO A 56 6.70 -4.86 18.84
C PRO A 56 6.69 -3.75 17.78
N LEU A 57 6.66 -4.16 16.52
CA LEU A 57 6.34 -3.36 15.35
C LEU A 57 4.88 -3.64 14.98
N SER A 58 4.03 -2.62 14.95
CA SER A 58 2.63 -2.74 14.54
C SER A 58 2.42 -2.09 13.18
N LEU A 59 1.70 -2.79 12.30
CA LEU A 59 1.31 -2.32 10.97
C LEU A 59 -0.20 -2.25 10.86
N THR A 60 -0.71 -1.11 10.41
CA THR A 60 -2.15 -0.87 10.21
C THR A 60 -2.43 -0.19 8.88
N GLU A 61 -3.66 -0.34 8.40
CA GLU A 61 -4.17 0.35 7.21
C GLU A 61 -5.51 1.04 7.48
N HIS A 62 -5.87 2.00 6.65
CA HIS A 62 -7.11 2.76 6.80
C HIS A 62 -7.90 2.82 5.48
N GLN A 63 -9.11 2.27 5.49
CA GLN A 63 -9.98 2.15 4.30
C GLN A 63 -10.91 3.35 4.06
N GLN A 64 -10.99 4.33 4.99
CA GLN A 64 -11.96 5.45 4.90
C GLN A 64 -11.26 6.83 4.74
N PRO A 65 -11.90 7.82 4.11
CA PRO A 65 -11.42 9.19 4.15
C PRO A 65 -11.51 9.72 5.58
N LEU A 66 -10.37 10.14 6.14
CA LEU A 66 -10.39 10.89 7.39
C LEU A 66 -10.90 12.31 7.10
N PRO A 67 -11.74 12.90 7.97
CA PRO A 67 -12.25 14.26 7.79
C PRO A 67 -11.13 15.32 7.79
N SER A 68 -9.93 14.97 8.27
CA SER A 68 -8.70 15.76 8.20
C SER A 68 -7.47 14.84 8.02
N PRO A 69 -6.35 15.30 7.44
CA PRO A 69 -5.12 14.52 7.41
C PRO A 69 -4.62 14.30 8.84
N PRO A 70 -4.38 13.05 9.28
CA PRO A 70 -3.95 12.76 10.63
C PRO A 70 -2.52 13.28 10.83
N GLN A 71 -2.32 14.02 11.91
CA GLN A 71 -1.03 14.58 12.29
C GLN A 71 -0.18 13.53 13.03
N THR A 72 -0.81 12.56 13.71
CA THR A 72 -0.17 11.52 14.54
C THR A 72 -1.01 10.23 14.62
N PHE A 73 -0.40 9.12 15.09
CA PHE A 73 -1.07 7.82 15.32
C PHE A 73 -2.23 7.91 16.32
N SER A 74 -2.16 8.80 17.31
CA SER A 74 -3.23 8.98 18.31
C SER A 74 -4.53 9.57 17.75
N GLU A 75 -4.50 10.13 16.53
CA GLU A 75 -5.69 10.67 15.84
C GLU A 75 -6.33 9.65 14.88
N LEU A 76 -5.64 8.53 14.62
CA LEU A 76 -6.25 7.38 13.96
C LEU A 76 -7.03 6.62 15.01
N ASP A 77 -8.35 6.72 14.96
CA ASP A 77 -9.23 5.98 15.85
C ASP A 77 -8.96 4.47 15.67
N ASP A 78 -8.36 3.85 16.70
CA ASP A 78 -7.98 2.42 16.75
C ASP A 78 -9.16 1.49 16.37
N ALA A 79 -10.40 1.99 16.45
CA ALA A 79 -11.62 1.27 16.06
C ALA A 79 -11.82 1.11 14.54
N LYS A 80 -11.08 1.83 13.68
CA LYS A 80 -11.27 1.81 12.20
C LYS A 80 -10.02 1.47 11.39
N ALA A 81 -8.90 1.16 12.05
CA ALA A 81 -7.68 0.74 11.37
C ALA A 81 -7.59 -0.79 11.37
N SER A 82 -7.47 -1.40 10.18
CA SER A 82 -7.25 -2.85 10.09
C SER A 82 -5.79 -3.15 10.38
N VAL A 83 -5.52 -4.04 11.33
CA VAL A 83 -4.15 -4.44 11.70
C VAL A 83 -3.65 -5.46 10.68
N LEU A 84 -2.69 -5.07 9.85
CA LEU A 84 -2.03 -5.96 8.89
C LEU A 84 -1.09 -6.94 9.58
N GLY A 85 -0.52 -6.55 10.72
CA GLY A 85 0.26 -7.45 11.54
C GLY A 85 0.97 -6.78 12.71
N ARG A 86 1.44 -7.61 13.65
CA ARG A 86 2.30 -7.19 14.74
C ARG A 86 3.49 -8.13 14.83
N PHE A 87 4.69 -7.57 14.77
CA PHE A 87 5.93 -8.31 14.60
C PHE A 87 6.89 -8.02 15.74
N CYS A 88 7.55 -9.05 16.25
CA CYS A 88 8.63 -8.91 17.24
C CYS A 88 9.58 -10.11 17.14
N GLY A 89 10.76 -9.99 17.75
CA GLY A 89 11.78 -11.04 17.70
C GLY A 89 12.58 -11.04 16.40
N ALA A 90 13.09 -12.20 16.02
CA ALA A 90 14.08 -12.35 14.95
C ALA A 90 13.53 -12.97 13.65
N LYS A 91 12.26 -13.37 13.62
CA LYS A 91 11.65 -13.94 12.41
C LYS A 91 11.27 -12.81 11.47
N GLU A 92 11.84 -12.83 10.27
CA GLU A 92 11.45 -11.94 9.19
C GLU A 92 9.99 -12.21 8.79
N PRO A 93 9.14 -11.18 8.72
CA PRO A 93 7.79 -11.31 8.19
C PRO A 93 7.80 -11.52 6.67
N GLU A 94 6.80 -12.24 6.18
CA GLU A 94 6.51 -12.27 4.75
C GLU A 94 6.20 -10.86 4.22
N PRO A 95 6.39 -10.58 2.92
CA PRO A 95 6.01 -9.31 2.32
C PRO A 95 4.57 -8.91 2.64
N ILE A 96 4.39 -7.67 3.09
CA ILE A 96 3.09 -7.15 3.55
C ILE A 96 2.60 -6.16 2.51
N VAL A 97 1.38 -6.37 2.01
CA VAL A 97 0.74 -5.48 1.04
C VAL A 97 -0.52 -4.92 1.68
N SER A 98 -0.68 -3.60 1.69
CA SER A 98 -1.93 -2.98 2.14
C SER A 98 -3.07 -3.26 1.15
N SER A 99 -4.32 -3.09 1.55
CA SER A 99 -5.50 -3.20 0.69
C SER A 99 -5.79 -1.92 -0.11
N GLY A 100 -5.26 -0.78 0.35
CA GLY A 100 -5.39 0.52 -0.31
C GLY A 100 -4.08 1.33 -0.31
N ASN A 101 -4.16 2.61 -0.65
CA ASN A 101 -3.01 3.46 -0.92
C ASN A 101 -2.35 4.08 0.32
N LYS A 102 -2.72 3.62 1.52
CA LYS A 102 -2.20 4.12 2.80
C LYS A 102 -1.81 2.95 3.68
N MET A 103 -0.62 3.05 4.27
CA MET A 103 -0.09 2.11 5.26
C MET A 103 0.52 2.91 6.40
N PHE A 104 0.24 2.50 7.63
CA PHE A 104 0.79 3.11 8.84
C PHE A 104 1.66 2.09 9.57
N LEU A 105 2.84 2.55 9.96
CA LEU A 105 3.81 1.77 10.71
C LEU A 105 4.07 2.42 12.06
N LYS A 106 4.07 1.63 13.13
CA LYS A 106 4.37 2.06 14.49
C LYS A 106 5.43 1.16 15.12
N PHE A 107 6.53 1.75 15.55
CA PHE A 107 7.59 1.10 16.31
C PHE A 107 7.55 1.55 17.76
N VAL A 108 7.58 0.60 18.70
CA VAL A 108 7.60 0.89 20.14
C VAL A 108 8.74 0.15 20.83
N SER A 109 9.57 0.87 21.57
CA SER A 109 10.60 0.33 22.46
C SER A 109 10.28 0.61 23.93
N ASP A 110 10.68 -0.32 24.79
CA ASP A 110 10.48 -0.24 26.24
C ASP A 110 11.74 0.28 26.97
N ASN A 111 11.78 0.12 28.29
CA ASN A 111 12.90 0.54 29.14
C ASN A 111 14.04 -0.47 29.16
N SER A 112 13.87 -1.63 28.53
CA SER A 112 14.68 -2.82 28.79
C SER A 112 15.83 -2.94 27.79
N VAL A 113 15.85 -3.95 26.94
CA VAL A 113 16.97 -4.28 26.04
C VAL A 113 16.80 -3.57 24.70
N GLN A 114 17.82 -2.83 24.28
CA GLN A 114 17.89 -2.22 22.95
C GLN A 114 18.67 -3.10 21.96
N LYS A 115 18.20 -3.14 20.72
CA LYS A 115 18.78 -3.90 19.60
C LYS A 115 18.89 -3.01 18.37
N LYS A 116 19.45 -3.55 17.28
CA LYS A 116 19.62 -2.80 16.02
C LYS A 116 18.29 -2.26 15.49
N GLY A 117 17.21 -3.02 15.66
CA GLY A 117 15.87 -2.65 15.23
C GLY A 117 15.56 -3.20 13.85
N PHE A 118 15.01 -2.37 12.96
CA PHE A 118 14.60 -2.79 11.63
C PHE A 118 15.11 -1.82 10.55
N GLU A 119 15.35 -2.38 9.38
CA GLU A 119 15.32 -1.71 8.08
C GLU A 119 14.18 -2.37 7.30
N ALA A 120 13.42 -1.61 6.51
CA ALA A 120 12.34 -2.12 5.66
C ALA A 120 12.28 -1.31 4.38
N THR A 121 12.07 -1.97 3.25
CA THR A 121 11.89 -1.29 1.96
C THR A 121 10.40 -1.22 1.65
N HIS A 122 9.90 -0.02 1.36
CA HIS A 122 8.56 0.17 0.84
C HIS A 122 8.60 0.39 -0.68
N THR A 123 7.58 -0.12 -1.36
CA THR A 123 7.36 0.05 -2.81
C THR A 123 5.87 0.17 -3.10
N THR A 124 5.51 0.95 -4.10
CA THR A 124 4.16 1.03 -4.63
C THR A 124 3.92 -0.13 -5.57
N VAL A 125 2.80 -0.83 -5.40
CA VAL A 125 2.34 -1.88 -6.30
C VAL A 125 0.94 -1.57 -6.81
N CYS A 126 0.63 -1.99 -8.02
CA CYS A 126 -0.69 -1.78 -8.62
C CYS A 126 -1.78 -2.64 -7.98
N GLY A 127 -3.03 -2.34 -8.33
CA GLY A 127 -4.20 -3.00 -7.81
C GLY A 127 -4.60 -2.56 -6.41
N GLY A 128 -5.77 -3.00 -5.97
CA GLY A 128 -6.34 -2.71 -4.66
C GLY A 128 -7.81 -2.32 -4.73
N GLN A 129 -8.36 -1.90 -3.59
CA GLN A 129 -9.75 -1.49 -3.50
C GLN A 129 -9.90 0.02 -3.67
N VAL A 130 -10.80 0.42 -4.56
CA VAL A 130 -11.16 1.82 -4.80
C VAL A 130 -12.65 1.99 -4.53
N ARG A 131 -13.01 3.03 -3.78
CA ARG A 131 -14.40 3.44 -3.65
C ARG A 131 -14.71 4.48 -4.71
N ALA A 132 -15.70 4.18 -5.54
CA ALA A 132 -16.27 5.15 -6.46
C ALA A 132 -16.98 6.25 -5.65
N GLU A 133 -16.84 7.49 -6.11
CA GLU A 133 -17.52 8.66 -5.54
C GLU A 133 -18.32 9.34 -6.65
N VAL A 134 -19.28 10.18 -6.26
CA VAL A 134 -20.07 10.99 -7.21
C VAL A 134 -19.17 11.87 -8.08
N LYS A 135 -18.03 12.31 -7.53
CA LYS A 135 -17.00 13.00 -8.30
C LYS A 135 -16.05 11.99 -8.91
N THR A 136 -15.87 12.08 -10.23
CA THR A 136 -14.89 11.29 -10.99
C THR A 136 -13.50 11.40 -10.37
N LYS A 137 -12.82 10.25 -10.28
CA LYS A 137 -11.42 10.14 -9.84
C LYS A 137 -10.62 9.41 -10.89
N ASP A 138 -9.40 9.87 -11.10
CA ASP A 138 -8.48 9.21 -12.00
C ASP A 138 -7.91 7.95 -11.33
N LEU A 139 -7.83 6.88 -12.13
CA LEU A 139 -7.18 5.63 -11.79
C LEU A 139 -6.11 5.36 -12.85
N TYR A 140 -4.90 5.03 -12.40
CA TYR A 140 -3.76 4.81 -13.27
C TYR A 140 -3.34 3.34 -13.24
N SER A 141 -2.84 2.83 -14.36
CA SER A 141 -2.36 1.44 -14.49
C SER A 141 -1.11 1.16 -13.66
N HIS A 142 -0.26 2.17 -13.44
CA HIS A 142 0.93 2.08 -12.60
C HIS A 142 1.29 3.42 -11.95
N ALA A 143 2.13 3.37 -10.91
CA ALA A 143 2.47 4.52 -10.08
C ALA A 143 3.32 5.59 -10.78
N GLN A 144 3.86 5.30 -11.96
CA GLN A 144 4.71 6.17 -12.77
C GLN A 144 4.03 6.54 -14.10
N PHE A 145 2.71 6.41 -14.17
CA PHE A 145 1.93 6.73 -15.36
C PHE A 145 2.21 8.15 -15.85
N GLY A 146 2.37 8.32 -17.16
CA GLY A 146 2.69 9.60 -17.81
C GLY A 146 4.19 9.82 -18.06
N ASP A 147 5.06 9.30 -17.20
CA ASP A 147 6.52 9.44 -17.36
C ASP A 147 7.19 8.22 -17.99
N ASN A 148 6.54 7.05 -17.91
CA ASN A 148 7.10 5.76 -18.33
C ASN A 148 6.01 4.84 -18.88
N ASN A 149 6.42 3.81 -19.61
CA ASN A 149 5.56 2.68 -19.97
C ASN A 149 5.20 1.86 -18.72
N TYR A 150 4.11 1.09 -18.82
CA TYR A 150 3.76 0.14 -17.77
C TYR A 150 4.88 -0.90 -17.58
N PRO A 151 5.15 -1.37 -16.34
CA PRO A 151 6.17 -2.38 -16.10
C PRO A 151 5.75 -3.73 -16.71
N GLY A 152 6.68 -4.41 -17.39
CA GLY A 152 6.43 -5.75 -17.93
C GLY A 152 6.18 -6.79 -16.83
N GLY A 153 5.31 -7.75 -17.11
CA GLY A 153 4.93 -8.80 -16.15
C GLY A 153 4.10 -8.31 -14.96
N SER A 154 3.46 -7.14 -15.08
CA SER A 154 2.53 -6.64 -14.07
C SER A 154 1.21 -7.41 -14.14
N ASP A 155 0.77 -7.94 -13.00
CA ASP A 155 -0.54 -8.56 -12.83
C ASP A 155 -1.31 -7.77 -11.77
N CYS A 156 -2.24 -6.94 -12.23
CA CYS A 156 -2.90 -5.91 -11.43
C CYS A 156 -4.40 -6.14 -11.40
N GLU A 157 -4.98 -6.17 -10.19
CA GLU A 157 -6.43 -6.27 -10.00
C GLU A 157 -6.94 -5.09 -9.17
N TRP A 158 -7.94 -4.39 -9.71
CA TRP A 158 -8.64 -3.33 -9.00
C TRP A 158 -10.10 -3.71 -8.79
N VAL A 159 -10.57 -3.57 -7.55
CA VAL A 159 -11.99 -3.72 -7.23
C VAL A 159 -12.56 -2.33 -6.96
N ILE A 160 -13.47 -1.89 -7.83
CA ILE A 160 -14.09 -0.57 -7.74
C ILE A 160 -15.50 -0.72 -7.18
N MET A 161 -15.71 -0.26 -5.95
CA MET A 161 -16.96 -0.42 -5.22
C MET A 161 -17.77 0.88 -5.25
N ALA A 162 -19.02 0.80 -5.70
CA ALA A 162 -20.02 1.86 -5.54
C ALA A 162 -20.81 1.68 -4.24
N GLU A 163 -21.50 2.74 -3.81
CA GLU A 163 -22.49 2.64 -2.75
C GLU A 163 -23.70 1.79 -3.19
N GLU A 164 -24.38 1.19 -2.23
CA GLU A 164 -25.56 0.35 -2.51
C GLU A 164 -26.61 1.13 -3.30
N GLY A 165 -27.09 0.55 -4.40
CA GLY A 165 -28.05 1.19 -5.31
C GLY A 165 -27.44 2.03 -6.43
N TYR A 166 -26.10 2.15 -6.49
CA TYR A 166 -25.38 2.84 -7.56
C TYR A 166 -24.53 1.87 -8.40
N GLY A 167 -24.27 2.26 -9.65
CA GLY A 167 -23.33 1.58 -10.54
C GLY A 167 -22.00 2.34 -10.66
N VAL A 168 -20.97 1.67 -11.17
CA VAL A 168 -19.69 2.29 -11.52
C VAL A 168 -19.70 2.60 -13.02
N GLU A 169 -19.36 3.84 -13.37
CA GLU A 169 -19.04 4.22 -14.74
C GLU A 169 -17.52 4.34 -14.87
N LEU A 170 -16.95 3.68 -15.88
CA LEU A 170 -15.53 3.77 -16.23
C LEU A 170 -15.37 4.52 -17.55
N ILE A 171 -14.49 5.52 -17.55
CA ILE A 171 -14.18 6.35 -18.71
C ILE A 171 -12.68 6.25 -18.97
N PHE A 172 -12.30 5.72 -20.12
CA PHE A 172 -10.92 5.69 -20.55
C PHE A 172 -10.52 7.06 -21.08
N GLN A 173 -9.61 7.73 -20.37
CA GLN A 173 -9.00 8.99 -20.84
C GLN A 173 -7.82 8.73 -21.79
N THR A 174 -7.14 7.61 -21.58
CA THR A 174 -6.02 7.11 -22.39
C THR A 174 -6.05 5.61 -22.31
N PHE A 175 -5.84 4.95 -23.44
CA PHE A 175 -5.71 3.51 -23.51
C PHE A 175 -4.63 3.15 -24.54
N GLU A 176 -3.52 2.62 -24.04
CA GLU A 176 -2.39 2.17 -24.85
C GLU A 176 -1.78 0.93 -24.19
N ILE A 177 -2.09 -0.23 -24.76
CA ILE A 177 -1.60 -1.55 -24.36
C ILE A 177 -1.08 -2.23 -25.63
N GLU A 178 -0.08 -3.12 -25.53
CA GLU A 178 0.45 -3.87 -26.68
C GLU A 178 -0.69 -4.45 -27.55
N GLU A 179 -0.69 -4.10 -28.84
CA GLU A 179 -1.71 -4.57 -29.78
C GLU A 179 -1.38 -5.99 -30.26
N GLU A 180 -2.34 -6.90 -30.10
CA GLU A 180 -2.25 -8.27 -30.58
C GLU A 180 -3.65 -8.75 -31.01
N ALA A 181 -3.72 -9.65 -31.99
CA ALA A 181 -4.98 -10.02 -32.64
C ALA A 181 -6.05 -10.55 -31.68
N ASP A 182 -5.65 -11.26 -30.63
CA ASP A 182 -6.52 -11.87 -29.62
C ASP A 182 -6.31 -11.28 -28.22
N CYS A 183 -5.53 -10.19 -28.10
CA CYS A 183 -5.07 -9.62 -26.83
C CYS A 183 -4.46 -10.69 -25.90
N GLY A 184 -3.57 -11.52 -26.44
CA GLY A 184 -2.96 -12.66 -25.76
C GLY A 184 -1.67 -12.32 -24.99
N TYR A 185 -1.03 -11.18 -25.27
CA TYR A 185 0.17 -10.71 -24.57
C TYR A 185 -0.21 -9.83 -23.39
N ASP A 186 -0.37 -8.53 -23.64
CA ASP A 186 -0.85 -7.58 -22.64
C ASP A 186 -2.33 -7.26 -22.90
N TYR A 187 -3.10 -7.18 -21.82
CA TYR A 187 -4.53 -6.88 -21.91
C TYR A 187 -5.07 -6.32 -20.61
N MET A 188 -6.24 -5.72 -20.70
CA MET A 188 -7.07 -5.37 -19.57
C MET A 188 -8.43 -6.05 -19.70
N GLU A 189 -8.87 -6.71 -18.62
CA GLU A 189 -10.18 -7.32 -18.54
C GLU A 189 -11.08 -6.56 -17.58
N LEU A 190 -12.35 -6.41 -17.96
CA LEU A 190 -13.39 -5.82 -17.11
C LEU A 190 -14.39 -6.90 -16.74
N PHE A 191 -14.74 -6.96 -15.45
CA PHE A 191 -15.69 -7.92 -14.89
C PHE A 191 -16.78 -7.16 -14.14
N ASP A 192 -18.04 -7.59 -14.32
CA ASP A 192 -19.19 -7.07 -13.57
C ASP A 192 -19.38 -7.86 -12.28
N GLY A 193 -18.47 -7.63 -11.32
CA GLY A 193 -18.49 -8.28 -10.02
C GLY A 193 -17.19 -8.07 -9.25
N TYR A 194 -17.01 -8.87 -8.20
CA TYR A 194 -15.93 -8.66 -7.24
C TYR A 194 -14.58 -9.24 -7.70
N ASP A 195 -14.60 -10.30 -8.51
CA ASP A 195 -13.41 -11.03 -8.94
C ASP A 195 -13.56 -11.58 -10.36
N GLY A 196 -12.50 -12.22 -10.87
CA GLY A 196 -12.45 -12.80 -12.21
C GLY A 196 -13.40 -13.98 -12.47
N THR A 197 -14.21 -14.41 -11.48
CA THR A 197 -15.28 -15.40 -11.69
C THR A 197 -16.61 -14.77 -12.14
N ALA A 198 -16.73 -13.45 -12.02
CA ALA A 198 -17.90 -12.70 -12.42
C ALA A 198 -18.05 -12.60 -13.96
N PRO A 199 -19.21 -12.16 -14.48
CA PRO A 199 -19.39 -11.95 -15.92
C PRO A 199 -18.35 -11.00 -16.50
N ARG A 200 -17.56 -11.48 -17.46
CA ARG A 200 -16.58 -10.65 -18.19
C ARG A 200 -17.30 -9.73 -19.17
N LEU A 201 -17.14 -8.43 -18.97
CA LEU A 201 -17.65 -7.39 -19.86
C LEU A 201 -16.80 -7.26 -21.12
N GLY A 202 -15.50 -7.50 -21.02
CA GLY A 202 -14.61 -7.51 -22.18
C GLY A 202 -13.15 -7.72 -21.83
N ARG A 203 -12.36 -7.98 -22.86
CA ARG A 203 -10.90 -7.97 -22.86
C ARG A 203 -10.45 -6.97 -23.92
N PHE A 204 -9.53 -6.09 -23.57
CA PHE A 204 -9.13 -4.96 -24.40
C PHE A 204 -7.59 -4.86 -24.46
N CYS A 205 -7.07 -4.52 -25.63
CA CYS A 205 -5.66 -4.19 -25.88
C CYS A 205 -5.56 -3.25 -27.10
N GLY A 206 -4.36 -2.80 -27.46
CA GLY A 206 -4.13 -1.81 -28.51
C GLY A 206 -4.23 -0.37 -28.04
N SER A 207 -4.31 0.55 -29.00
CA SER A 207 -4.42 1.99 -28.76
C SER A 207 -5.77 2.55 -29.21
N GLY A 208 -6.42 3.37 -28.39
CA GLY A 208 -7.73 3.97 -28.69
C GLY A 208 -7.99 5.27 -27.97
#